data_AF-A0A843JRD7-F1
#
_entry.id   AF-A0A843JRD7-F1
#
_cell.length_a   1.000
_cell.length_b   1.000
_cell.length_c   1.000
_cell.angle_alpha   90.00
_cell.angle_beta   90.00
_cell.angle_gamma   90.00
#
_symmetry.space_group_name_H-M   'P 1'
#
loop_
_entity.id
_entity.type
_entity.pdbx_description
1 polymer ?
#
loop_
_entity_poly.entity_id
_entity_poly.type
_entity_poly.pdbx_seq_one_letter_code
_entity_poly.pdbx_strand_id
1 'polypeptide(L)' 'MIELKTPITDDDINKLKAGDVIAISGQILTARDQAHKRILEEGAPVDIEGAVLFHAGPII' A
#
# COMPACT_ATOMS: atom_id res chain seq x y z
N MET A 1 6.53 13.75 12.52
CA MET A 1 6.57 12.84 11.36
C MET A 1 6.13 11.49 11.87
N ILE A 2 5.07 10.91 11.31
CA ILE A 2 4.53 9.62 11.75
C ILE A 2 5.22 8.52 10.94
N GLU A 3 5.74 7.48 11.59
CA GLU A 3 6.38 6.37 10.90
C GLU A 3 5.42 5.18 10.83
N LEU A 4 5.20 4.68 9.62
CA LEU A 4 4.43 3.48 9.35
C LEU A 4 5.38 2.41 8.80
N LYS A 5 5.17 1.17 9.22
CA LYS A 5 5.92 0.01 8.74
C LYS A 5 4.94 -1.03 8.23
N THR A 6 5.16 -1.54 7.02
CA THR A 6 4.32 -2.61 6.49
C THR A 6 4.62 -3.97 7.15
N PRO A 7 3.60 -4.83 7.36
CA PRO A 7 2.18 -4.59 7.09
C PRO A 7 1.56 -3.61 8.09
N ILE A 8 0.78 -2.64 7.58
CA ILE A 8 0.12 -1.59 8.36
C ILE A 8 -1.18 -2.14 8.95
N THR A 9 -1.45 -1.82 10.22
CA THR A 9 -2.67 -2.25 10.90
C THR A 9 -3.77 -1.20 10.84
N ASP A 10 -5.03 -1.60 11.05
CA ASP A 10 -6.15 -0.66 11.17
C ASP A 10 -5.93 0.35 12.30
N ASP A 11 -5.32 -0.06 13.41
CA ASP A 11 -4.99 0.83 14.53
C ASP A 11 -3.98 1.91 14.14
N ASP A 12 -3.06 1.63 13.21
CA ASP A 12 -2.14 2.63 12.70
C ASP A 12 -2.85 3.64 11.80
N ILE A 13 -3.78 3.17 10.95
CA ILE A 13 -4.60 4.03 10.08
C ILE A 13 -5.55 4.91 10.89
N ASN A 14 -6.19 4.36 11.92
CA ASN A 14 -7.15 5.07 12.78
C ASN A 14 -6.54 6.27 13.53
N LYS A 15 -5.20 6.31 13.67
CA LYS A 15 -4.48 7.42 14.32
C LYS A 15 -4.20 8.59 13.36
N LEU A 16 -4.29 8.36 12.04
CA LEU A 16 -3.94 9.34 11.01
C LEU A 16 -5.02 10.42 10.87
N LYS A 17 -4.57 11.63 10.53
CA LYS A 17 -5.43 12.77 10.23
C LYS A 17 -5.02 13.39 8.89
N ALA A 18 -5.99 14.02 8.23
CA ALA A 18 -5.72 14.78 7.02
C ALA A 18 -4.69 15.89 7.32
N GLY A 19 -3.64 15.95 6.51
CA GLY A 19 -2.52 16.88 6.68
C GLY A 19 -1.32 16.31 7.43
N ASP A 20 -1.40 15.09 7.97
CA ASP A 20 -0.24 14.44 8.58
C ASP A 20 0.84 14.12 7.55
N VAL A 21 2.10 14.40 7.91
CA VAL A 21 3.27 13.98 7.15
C VAL A 21 3.77 12.65 7.71
N ILE A 22 3.73 11.63 6.85
CA ILE A 22 4.09 10.26 7.19
C ILE A 22 5.36 9.81 6.46
N ALA A 23 6.08 8.86 7.07
CA ALA A 23 7.15 8.09 6.47
C ALA A 23 6.71 6.63 6.42
N ILE A 24 6.90 5.97 5.28
CA ILE A 24 6.56 4.55 5.13
C ILE A 24 7.85 3.75 4.95
N SER A 25 7.99 2.67 5.70
CA SER A 25 9.11 1.74 5.62
C SER A 25 8.61 0.30 5.42
N GLY A 26 9.43 -0.54 4.79
CA GLY A 26 9.08 -1.93 4.50
C GLY A 26 8.73 -2.17 3.03
N GLN A 27 7.95 -3.22 2.77
CA GLN A 27 7.55 -3.62 1.43
C GLN A 27 6.42 -2.70 0.92
N ILE A 28 6.62 -2.17 -0.30
CA ILE A 28 5.64 -1.36 -1.02
C ILE A 28 5.44 -2.00 -2.39
N LEU A 29 4.19 -2.17 -2.80
CA LEU A 29 3.81 -2.78 -4.07
C LEU A 29 3.39 -1.69 -5.05
N THR A 30 3.91 -1.71 -6.27
CA THR A 30 3.41 -0.84 -7.34
C THR A 30 2.31 -1.55 -8.13
N ALA A 31 1.17 -0.91 -8.32
CA ALA A 31 0.09 -1.42 -9.15
C ALA A 31 -0.70 -0.29 -9.80
N ARG A 32 -1.11 -0.49 -11.05
CA ARG A 32 -2.01 0.39 -11.81
C ARG A 32 -3.12 -0.42 -12.48
N ASP A 33 -3.74 0.11 -13.51
CA ASP A 33 -4.94 -0.38 -14.19
C ASP A 33 -4.95 -1.90 -14.43
N GLN A 34 -3.94 -2.43 -15.14
CA GLN A 34 -3.89 -3.85 -15.50
C GLN A 34 -3.70 -4.76 -14.28
N ALA A 35 -2.92 -4.32 -13.29
CA ALA A 35 -2.70 -5.08 -12.07
C ALA A 35 -3.98 -5.15 -11.22
N HIS A 36 -4.73 -4.04 -11.09
CA HIS A 36 -6.01 -4.03 -10.36
C HIS A 36 -7.03 -4.96 -11.04
N LYS A 37 -7.14 -4.88 -12.38
CA LYS A 37 -8.04 -5.75 -13.15
C LYS A 37 -7.71 -7.23 -12.90
N ARG A 38 -6.45 -7.60 -13.00
CA ARG A 38 -6.00 -8.98 -12.77
C ARG A 38 -6.29 -9.46 -11.33
N ILE A 39 -6.07 -8.62 -10.32
CA ILE A 39 -6.35 -8.96 -8.92
C ILE A 39 -7.84 -9.26 -8.71
N LEU A 40 -8.73 -8.51 -9.37
CA LEU A 40 -10.18 -8.75 -9.28
C LEU A 40 -10.62 -10.03 -10.00
N GLU A 41 -9.97 -10.38 -11.12
CA GLU A 41 -10.34 -11.54 -11.94
C GLU A 41 -9.72 -12.85 -11.44
N GLU A 42 -8.44 -12.82 -11.03
CA GLU A 42 -7.64 -14.02 -10.71
C GLU A 42 -7.26 -14.11 -9.22
N GLY A 43 -7.48 -13.05 -8.44
CA GLY A 43 -6.97 -12.91 -7.09
C GLY A 43 -5.58 -12.25 -7.05
N ALA A 44 -5.19 -11.79 -5.86
CA ALA A 44 -3.87 -11.21 -5.66
C ALA A 44 -2.79 -12.32 -5.70
N PRO A 45 -1.68 -12.13 -6.43
CA PRO A 45 -0.60 -13.12 -6.53
C PRO A 45 0.24 -13.23 -5.24
N VAL A 46 0.04 -12.32 -4.30
CA VAL A 46 0.68 -12.25 -2.99
C VAL A 46 -0.36 -11.79 -1.97
N ASP A 47 -0.10 -12.01 -0.68
CA ASP A 47 -0.89 -11.38 0.36
C ASP A 47 -0.70 -9.86 0.31
N ILE A 48 -1.82 -9.14 0.28
CA ILE A 48 -1.88 -7.68 0.19
C ILE A 48 -2.52 -7.05 1.42
N GLU A 49 -2.88 -7.85 2.43
CA GLU A 49 -3.42 -7.36 3.69
C GLU A 49 -2.38 -6.49 4.41
N GLY A 50 -2.76 -5.26 4.77
CA GLY A 50 -1.85 -4.27 5.36
C GLY A 50 -0.72 -3.80 4.44
N ALA A 51 -0.69 -4.19 3.16
CA ALA A 51 0.33 -3.74 2.22
C ALA A 51 0.06 -2.30 1.75
N VAL A 52 1.13 -1.58 1.41
CA VAL A 52 1.01 -0.26 0.76
C VAL A 52 1.02 -0.45 -0.75
N LEU A 53 -0.10 -0.08 -1.39
CA LEU A 53 -0.23 -0.05 -2.83
C LEU A 53 0.10 1.35 -3.37
N PHE A 54 1.28 1.50 -3.96
CA PHE A 54 1.67 2.74 -4.61
C PHE A 54 1.21 2.74 -6.07
N HIS A 55 0.26 3.62 -6.41
CA HIS A 55 -0.28 3.74 -7.76
C HIS A 55 0.74 4.36 -8.74
N ALA A 56 1.71 3.56 -9.20
CA ALA A 56 2.84 4.01 -9.98
C ALA A 56 3.29 2.98 -11.04
N GLY A 57 3.91 3.48 -12.10
CA GLY A 57 4.61 2.70 -13.13
C GLY A 57 6.06 3.16 -13.12
N PRO A 58 6.94 2.47 -12.36
CA PRO A 58 8.33 2.89 -12.24
C PRO A 58 9.06 2.74 -13.57
N ILE A 59 10.07 3.57 -13.79
CA ILE A 59 11.10 3.32 -14.80
C ILE A 59 12.15 2.45 -14.12
N ILE A 60 12.43 1.28 -14.69
CA ILE A 60 13.39 0.29 -14.18
C ILE A 60 14.59 0.23 -15.12
#